data_AF-A0A9R0SAU1-F1
#
_entry.id   AF-A0A9R0SAU1-F1
#
_cell.length_a   1.000
_cell.length_b   1.000
_cell.length_c   1.000
_cell.angle_alpha   90.00
_cell.angle_beta   90.00
_cell.angle_gamma   90.00
#
_symmetry.space_group_name_H-M   'P 1'
#
loop_
_entity.id
_entity.type
_entity.pdbx_description
1 polymer ?
#
loop_
_entity_poly.entity_id
_entity_poly.type
_entity_poly.pdbx_seq_one_letter_code
_entity_poly.pdbx_strand_id
1 'polypeptide(L)'
;MPDHLFAVTITQVRFVIMGNLFCSDHFIHRRFDLKGSSLGRTTDKPQTEIDEYTILKDLDLNFIFRLQKHWYQEFQRQVDKDCDFLEQENIMDYSLLVGVHFRDKRVIMTEGSFDSDSSRGSSPHLSPHLSRGDTDPNRLSKIKLGSNMPTKAELTIRKSDCEPQLIGEPTGELYDVILYFGIIDILQDYDISKKLEHAYKSFQYDPTSISAVDPKQYSRRFKDFVYKAFQEDKVDI
;
A
#
# COMPACT_ATOMS: atom_id res chain seq x y z
N MET A 1 56.51 -26.85 -11.05
CA MET A 1 55.23 -26.33 -11.57
C MET A 1 54.36 -26.02 -10.37
N PRO A 2 53.88 -24.78 -10.17
CA PRO A 2 52.97 -24.50 -9.07
C PRO A 2 51.53 -24.84 -9.49
N ASP A 3 50.85 -25.64 -8.68
CA ASP A 3 49.44 -25.96 -8.84
C ASP A 3 48.60 -24.72 -8.49
N HIS A 4 47.99 -24.12 -9.51
CA HIS A 4 46.98 -23.08 -9.32
C HIS A 4 45.67 -23.74 -8.92
N LEU A 5 45.42 -23.82 -7.61
CA LEU A 5 44.15 -24.24 -7.05
C LEU A 5 43.12 -23.13 -7.29
N PHE A 6 42.27 -23.28 -8.30
CA PHE A 6 41.10 -22.42 -8.50
C PHE A 6 40.03 -22.79 -7.47
N ALA A 7 39.80 -21.92 -6.49
CA ALA A 7 38.65 -22.03 -5.61
C ALA A 7 37.39 -21.66 -6.40
N VAL A 8 36.57 -22.65 -6.76
CA VAL A 8 35.23 -22.40 -7.29
C VAL A 8 34.33 -22.06 -6.11
N THR A 9 33.98 -20.79 -5.96
CA THR A 9 32.96 -20.35 -5.01
C THR A 9 31.59 -20.75 -5.54
N ILE A 10 31.04 -21.85 -5.03
CA ILE A 10 29.65 -22.24 -5.30
C ILE A 10 28.74 -21.29 -4.49
N THR A 11 27.95 -20.48 -5.17
CA THR A 11 26.94 -19.63 -4.54
C THR A 11 25.71 -20.46 -4.19
N GLN A 12 25.38 -20.55 -2.90
CA GLN A 12 24.15 -21.19 -2.46
C GLN A 12 23.00 -20.18 -2.51
N VAL A 13 21.95 -20.51 -3.28
CA VAL A 13 20.72 -19.70 -3.37
C VAL A 13 19.60 -20.41 -2.60
N ARG A 14 18.89 -19.67 -1.74
CA ARG A 14 17.70 -20.14 -1.03
C ARG A 14 16.47 -19.40 -1.54
N PHE A 15 15.40 -20.12 -1.82
CA PHE A 15 14.13 -19.55 -2.28
C PHE A 15 13.00 -19.89 -1.30
N VAL A 16 12.04 -18.99 -1.18
CA VAL A 16 10.78 -19.20 -0.46
C VAL A 16 9.65 -19.08 -1.48
N ILE A 17 8.76 -20.06 -1.50
CA ILE A 17 7.56 -20.05 -2.35
C ILE A 17 6.38 -19.64 -1.47
N MET A 18 5.66 -18.61 -1.87
CA MET A 18 4.55 -18.04 -1.13
C MET A 18 3.39 -17.67 -2.06
N GLY A 19 2.22 -17.40 -1.49
CA GLY A 19 1.06 -16.95 -2.25
C GLY A 19 1.31 -15.59 -2.91
N ASN A 20 0.89 -15.43 -4.17
CA ASN A 20 0.90 -14.14 -4.84
C ASN A 20 -0.33 -13.33 -4.41
N LEU A 21 -0.10 -12.23 -3.70
CA LEU A 21 -1.15 -11.35 -3.21
C LEU A 21 -1.98 -10.71 -4.33
N PHE A 22 -1.36 -10.46 -5.49
CA PHE A 22 -2.02 -9.89 -6.66
C PHE A 22 -2.41 -10.97 -7.68
N CYS A 23 -2.65 -12.21 -7.23
CA CYS A 23 -3.31 -13.23 -8.04
C CYS A 23 -4.79 -12.82 -8.23
N SER A 24 -5.03 -12.06 -9.29
CA SER A 24 -6.25 -11.29 -9.49
C SER A 24 -6.75 -11.42 -10.92
N ASP A 25 -8.07 -11.52 -11.08
CA ASP A 25 -8.75 -11.40 -12.38
C ASP A 25 -8.85 -9.92 -12.83
N HIS A 26 -8.47 -9.00 -11.95
CA HIS A 26 -8.48 -7.55 -12.14
C HIS A 26 -7.07 -7.00 -12.33
N PHE A 27 -6.92 -6.07 -13.27
CA PHE A 27 -5.68 -5.34 -13.50
C PHE A 27 -5.38 -4.38 -12.34
N ILE A 28 -4.20 -4.50 -11.71
CA ILE A 28 -3.79 -3.65 -10.59
C ILE A 28 -3.16 -2.37 -11.15
N HIS A 29 -3.83 -1.23 -10.96
CA HIS A 29 -3.39 0.06 -11.52
C HIS A 29 -2.38 0.78 -10.62
N ARG A 30 -2.48 0.59 -9.31
CA ARG A 30 -1.58 1.20 -8.32
C ARG A 30 -1.18 0.15 -7.29
N ARG A 31 0.08 0.22 -6.86
CA ARG A 31 0.66 -0.64 -5.82
C ARG A 31 1.32 0.23 -4.78
N PHE A 32 1.05 -0.04 -3.51
CA PHE A 32 1.64 0.67 -2.38
C PHE A 32 2.32 -0.33 -1.44
N ASP A 33 3.56 -0.05 -1.06
CA ASP A 33 4.24 -0.66 0.08
C ASP A 33 4.15 0.34 1.24
N LEU A 34 3.49 -0.03 2.33
CA LEU A 34 3.16 0.88 3.43
C LEU A 34 3.74 0.40 4.76
N LYS A 35 4.49 1.25 5.47
CA LYS A 35 5.18 0.90 6.73
C LYS A 35 4.80 1.79 7.92
N GLY A 36 4.13 2.91 7.67
CA GLY A 36 3.77 3.93 8.65
C GLY A 36 4.91 4.88 9.03
N SER A 37 5.95 5.01 8.20
CA SER A 37 7.10 5.91 8.43
C SER A 37 7.28 6.89 7.27
N SER A 38 8.10 7.94 7.45
CA SER A 38 8.30 9.01 6.46
C SER A 38 9.68 8.99 5.78
N LEU A 39 10.75 8.62 6.49
CA LEU A 39 12.11 8.71 5.95
C LEU A 39 12.35 7.70 4.81
N GLY A 40 12.64 8.20 3.60
CA GLY A 40 12.85 7.36 2.41
C GLY A 40 11.57 6.67 1.90
N ARG A 41 10.41 7.15 2.35
CA ARG A 41 9.08 6.57 2.06
C ARG A 41 8.31 7.35 0.98
N THR A 42 9.04 7.84 -0.02
CA THR A 42 8.52 8.34 -1.30
C THR A 42 9.25 7.62 -2.44
N THR A 43 8.65 7.60 -3.62
CA THR A 43 9.25 7.10 -4.85
C THR A 43 10.05 8.20 -5.53
N ASP A 44 11.21 7.86 -6.08
CA ASP A 44 12.09 8.82 -6.78
C ASP A 44 11.61 9.14 -8.20
N LYS A 45 10.65 8.37 -8.72
CA LYS A 45 10.09 8.56 -10.06
C LYS A 45 9.14 9.76 -10.09
N PRO A 46 9.26 10.65 -11.09
CA PRO A 46 8.29 11.72 -11.28
C PRO A 46 6.91 11.14 -11.65
N GLN A 47 5.84 11.90 -11.36
CA GLN A 47 4.46 11.47 -11.58
C GLN A 47 4.18 10.96 -13.01
N THR A 48 4.85 11.53 -14.01
CA THR A 48 4.74 11.18 -15.42
C THR A 48 5.32 9.81 -15.78
N GLU A 49 6.20 9.26 -14.93
CA GLU A 49 6.87 7.97 -15.12
C GLU A 49 6.31 6.88 -14.20
N ILE A 50 5.26 7.19 -13.42
CA ILE A 50 4.59 6.22 -12.57
C ILE A 50 3.71 5.33 -13.43
N ASP A 51 4.08 4.05 -13.49
CA ASP A 51 3.36 2.98 -14.19
C ASP A 51 2.71 2.00 -13.19
N GLU A 52 2.01 0.99 -13.71
CA GLU A 52 1.32 -0.04 -12.91
C GLU A 52 2.26 -0.98 -12.13
N TYR A 53 3.56 -0.97 -12.44
CA TYR A 53 4.59 -1.80 -11.78
C TYR A 53 5.36 -1.03 -10.71
N THR A 54 5.23 0.29 -10.69
CA THR A 54 5.86 1.17 -9.72
C THR A 54 5.24 0.93 -8.34
N ILE A 55 6.10 0.62 -7.37
CA ILE A 55 5.71 0.46 -5.97
C ILE A 55 5.80 1.83 -5.29
N LEU A 56 4.63 2.41 -5.05
CA LEU A 56 4.46 3.65 -4.31
C LEU A 56 4.62 3.39 -2.81
N LYS A 57 4.98 4.41 -2.04
CA LYS A 57 5.24 4.31 -0.60
C LYS A 57 4.28 5.22 0.19
N ASP A 58 4.54 5.37 1.49
CA ASP A 58 3.66 6.08 2.44
C ASP A 58 3.40 7.54 2.04
N LEU A 59 4.43 8.26 1.61
CA LEU A 59 4.32 9.66 1.18
C LEU A 59 3.77 9.81 -0.24
N ASP A 60 3.70 8.72 -1.00
CA ASP A 60 3.06 8.72 -2.31
C ASP A 60 1.56 8.38 -2.20
N LEU A 61 1.11 7.85 -1.06
CA LEU A 61 -0.29 7.50 -0.82
C LEU A 61 -1.14 8.77 -0.80
N ASN A 62 -2.06 8.88 -1.73
CA ASN A 62 -3.00 10.00 -1.88
C ASN A 62 -4.46 9.58 -1.67
N PHE A 63 -4.71 8.42 -1.03
CA PHE A 63 -6.06 7.91 -0.78
C PHE A 63 -6.31 7.54 0.67
N ILE A 64 -7.56 7.71 1.12
CA ILE A 64 -8.15 7.01 2.25
C ILE A 64 -9.09 5.94 1.71
N PHE A 65 -8.86 4.67 2.07
CA PHE A 65 -9.71 3.56 1.69
C PHE A 65 -10.89 3.45 2.66
N ARG A 66 -12.11 3.68 2.15
CA ARG A 66 -13.36 3.73 2.92
C ARG A 66 -14.03 2.37 2.94
N LEU A 67 -13.74 1.56 3.96
CA LEU A 67 -14.26 0.20 4.14
C LEU A 67 -15.65 0.19 4.78
N GLN A 68 -16.54 -0.69 4.33
CA GLN A 68 -17.82 -0.90 5.03
C GLN A 68 -17.61 -1.33 6.48
N LYS A 69 -18.50 -0.92 7.40
CA LYS A 69 -18.39 -1.17 8.85
C LYS A 69 -17.92 -2.58 9.25
N HIS A 70 -18.61 -3.61 8.77
CA HIS A 70 -18.27 -4.99 9.13
C HIS A 70 -16.87 -5.39 8.64
N TRP A 71 -16.50 -4.92 7.45
CA TRP A 71 -15.18 -5.13 6.88
C TRP A 71 -14.09 -4.35 7.60
N TYR A 72 -14.37 -3.12 8.02
CA TYR A 72 -13.43 -2.31 8.81
C TYR A 72 -13.15 -2.96 10.17
N GLN A 73 -14.20 -3.46 10.85
CA GLN A 73 -14.04 -4.18 12.11
C GLN A 73 -13.21 -5.46 11.94
N GLU A 74 -13.48 -6.24 10.90
CA GLU A 74 -12.73 -7.46 10.61
C GLU A 74 -11.28 -7.15 10.19
N PHE A 75 -11.07 -6.06 9.45
CA PHE A 75 -9.76 -5.55 9.10
C PHE A 75 -8.94 -5.19 10.34
N GLN A 76 -9.47 -4.37 11.25
CA GLN A 76 -8.81 -4.02 12.51
C GLN A 76 -8.48 -5.26 13.32
N ARG A 77 -9.46 -6.17 13.49
CA ARG A 77 -9.28 -7.43 14.23
C ARG A 77 -8.16 -8.30 13.63
N GLN A 78 -8.00 -8.31 12.31
CA GLN A 78 -6.97 -9.11 11.66
C GLN A 78 -5.59 -8.44 11.76
N VAL A 79 -5.50 -7.14 11.47
CA VAL A 79 -4.26 -6.35 11.60
C VAL A 79 -3.74 -6.39 13.03
N ASP A 80 -4.60 -6.26 14.03
CA ASP A 80 -4.20 -6.37 15.45
C ASP A 80 -3.58 -7.73 15.74
N LYS A 81 -4.21 -8.84 15.32
CA LYS A 81 -3.67 -10.19 15.54
C LYS A 81 -2.34 -10.42 14.83
N ASP A 82 -2.22 -9.97 13.60
CA ASP A 82 -0.99 -10.16 12.82
C ASP A 82 0.16 -9.33 13.40
N CYS A 83 -0.11 -8.08 13.78
CA CYS A 83 0.89 -7.23 14.45
C CYS A 83 1.29 -7.75 15.82
N ASP A 84 0.34 -8.27 16.62
CA ASP A 84 0.63 -8.85 17.93
C ASP A 84 1.52 -10.11 17.80
N PHE A 85 1.28 -10.94 16.78
CA PHE A 85 2.13 -12.09 16.45
C PHE A 85 3.55 -11.64 16.02
N LEU A 86 3.65 -10.72 15.07
CA LEU A 86 4.94 -10.22 14.58
C LEU A 86 5.76 -9.55 15.69
N GLU A 87 5.10 -8.81 16.59
CA GLU A 87 5.74 -8.22 17.77
C GLU A 87 6.30 -9.30 18.71
N GLN A 88 5.55 -10.38 18.99
CA GLN A 88 5.99 -11.49 19.85
C GLN A 88 7.21 -12.22 19.29
N GLU A 89 7.26 -12.38 17.97
CA GLU A 89 8.39 -12.98 17.25
C GLU A 89 9.56 -11.99 17.04
N ASN A 90 9.47 -10.76 17.55
CA ASN A 90 10.46 -9.69 17.36
C ASN A 90 10.74 -9.37 15.88
N ILE A 91 9.72 -9.49 15.03
CA ILE A 91 9.79 -9.16 13.61
C ILE A 91 9.43 -7.69 13.43
N MET A 92 10.20 -6.98 12.61
CA MET A 92 9.94 -5.59 12.24
C MET A 92 10.25 -5.35 10.77
N ASP A 93 10.01 -4.13 10.30
CA ASP A 93 10.26 -3.70 8.91
C ASP A 93 9.37 -4.39 7.86
N TYR A 94 8.28 -5.02 8.30
CA TYR A 94 7.21 -5.55 7.45
C TYR A 94 6.33 -4.44 6.87
N SER A 95 5.81 -4.63 5.66
CA SER A 95 4.94 -3.67 4.99
C SER A 95 3.53 -4.22 4.80
N LEU A 96 2.53 -3.36 4.75
CA LEU A 96 1.25 -3.66 4.12
C LEU A 96 1.38 -3.39 2.62
N LEU A 97 1.39 -4.45 1.81
CA LEU A 97 1.32 -4.33 0.37
C LEU A 97 -0.14 -4.15 -0.04
N VAL A 98 -0.46 -3.09 -0.79
CA VAL A 98 -1.82 -2.75 -1.23
C VAL A 98 -1.85 -2.59 -2.74
N GLY A 99 -2.73 -3.33 -3.40
CA GLY A 99 -3.03 -3.23 -4.83
C GLY A 99 -4.42 -2.66 -5.04
N VAL A 100 -4.53 -1.67 -5.93
CA VAL A 100 -5.78 -0.95 -6.21
C VAL A 100 -6.19 -1.15 -7.66
N HIS A 101 -7.42 -1.65 -7.85
CA HIS A 101 -8.08 -1.69 -9.14
C HIS A 101 -9.22 -0.67 -9.20
N PHE A 102 -9.09 0.41 -9.98
CA PHE A 102 -10.17 1.35 -10.26
C PHE A 102 -11.20 0.75 -11.22
N ARG A 103 -12.48 0.84 -10.87
CA ARG A 103 -13.58 0.30 -11.68
C ARG A 103 -14.00 1.26 -12.79
N ASP A 104 -13.80 2.57 -12.61
CA ASP A 104 -14.10 3.60 -13.61
C ASP A 104 -12.83 3.96 -14.40
N LYS A 105 -12.90 3.85 -15.73
CA LYS A 105 -11.78 4.14 -16.64
C LYS A 105 -11.43 5.62 -16.72
N ARG A 106 -12.34 6.53 -16.35
CA ARG A 106 -12.09 7.99 -16.39
C ARG A 106 -11.00 8.41 -15.40
N VAL A 107 -10.93 7.73 -14.26
CA VAL A 107 -9.93 7.97 -13.19
C VAL A 107 -8.50 7.75 -13.70
N ILE A 108 -8.32 6.73 -14.53
CA ILE A 108 -7.01 6.38 -15.12
C ILE A 108 -6.53 7.50 -16.06
N MET A 109 -7.45 8.22 -16.72
CA MET A 109 -7.12 9.28 -17.68
C MET A 109 -6.90 10.64 -17.01
N THR A 110 -7.57 10.94 -15.90
CA THR A 110 -7.47 12.25 -15.24
C THR A 110 -6.18 12.43 -14.44
N GLU A 111 -5.61 11.36 -13.83
CA GLU A 111 -4.33 11.45 -13.11
C GLU A 111 -3.09 11.54 -14.03
N GLY A 112 -3.24 11.30 -15.34
CA GLY A 112 -2.16 11.37 -16.33
C GLY A 112 -1.98 12.74 -17.01
N SER A 113 -2.84 13.72 -16.71
CA SER A 113 -2.85 15.00 -17.44
C SER A 113 -3.35 16.15 -16.59
N PHE A 114 -2.42 16.78 -15.87
CA PHE A 114 -2.53 18.16 -15.39
C PHE A 114 -1.33 18.95 -15.95
N ASP A 115 -1.38 19.33 -17.23
CA ASP A 115 -1.26 20.73 -17.66
C ASP A 115 -1.39 20.92 -19.19
N SER A 116 -2.24 21.90 -19.53
CA SER A 116 -2.16 22.88 -20.64
C SER A 116 -2.19 22.48 -22.13
N ASP A 117 -3.37 22.68 -22.72
CA ASP A 117 -3.65 23.67 -23.79
C ASP A 117 -4.09 23.19 -25.20
N SER A 118 -5.17 23.87 -25.62
CA SER A 118 -5.73 24.19 -26.93
C SER A 118 -5.71 23.19 -28.11
N SER A 119 -6.94 22.84 -28.52
CA SER A 119 -7.42 22.70 -29.90
C SER A 119 -7.01 21.47 -30.73
N ARG A 120 -7.98 20.56 -30.93
CA ARG A 120 -8.60 20.26 -32.24
C ARG A 120 -9.59 19.10 -32.10
N GLY A 121 -10.79 19.32 -32.63
CA GLY A 121 -11.91 18.41 -32.50
C GLY A 121 -11.76 17.10 -33.26
N SER A 122 -12.53 16.11 -32.82
CA SER A 122 -13.24 15.12 -33.65
C SER A 122 -14.18 14.37 -32.71
N SER A 123 -15.48 14.60 -32.85
CA SER A 123 -16.52 13.82 -32.19
C SER A 123 -16.69 12.48 -32.93
N PRO A 124 -16.76 11.35 -32.23
CA PRO A 124 -17.56 10.24 -32.69
C PRO A 124 -18.69 9.99 -31.69
N HIS A 125 -19.88 10.24 -32.19
CA HIS A 125 -21.17 9.94 -31.61
C HIS A 125 -21.31 8.41 -31.44
N LEU A 126 -21.30 7.89 -30.21
CA LEU A 126 -21.71 6.51 -29.90
C LEU A 126 -22.51 6.48 -28.58
N SER A 127 -23.65 5.80 -28.68
CA SER A 127 -24.82 5.82 -27.81
C SER A 127 -24.58 5.30 -26.39
N PRO A 128 -25.40 5.71 -25.39
CA PRO A 128 -25.29 5.22 -24.02
C PRO A 128 -25.93 3.83 -23.92
N HIS A 129 -25.13 2.78 -24.10
CA HIS A 129 -25.55 1.43 -23.69
C HIS A 129 -25.28 1.28 -22.19
N LEU A 130 -26.31 1.52 -21.39
CA LEU A 130 -26.38 1.11 -19.99
C LEU A 130 -26.28 -0.42 -19.93
N SER A 131 -25.07 -0.95 -19.74
CA SER A 131 -24.88 -2.35 -19.35
C SER A 131 -25.16 -2.49 -17.86
N ARG A 132 -26.47 -2.51 -17.59
CA ARG A 132 -27.11 -2.91 -16.34
C ARG A 132 -27.05 -4.43 -16.26
N GLY A 133 -26.33 -4.94 -15.25
CA GLY A 133 -26.41 -6.33 -14.79
C GLY A 133 -25.43 -7.29 -15.45
N ASP A 134 -24.22 -7.38 -14.88
CA ASP A 134 -23.46 -8.63 -14.90
C ASP A 134 -23.34 -9.11 -13.44
N THR A 135 -24.47 -9.55 -12.90
CA THR A 135 -24.56 -10.10 -11.55
C THR A 135 -24.31 -11.60 -11.67
N ASP A 136 -23.06 -12.01 -11.88
CA ASP A 136 -22.67 -13.41 -11.68
C ASP A 136 -22.69 -13.70 -10.15
N PRO A 137 -23.66 -14.49 -9.64
CA PRO A 137 -23.79 -14.77 -8.22
C PRO A 137 -22.58 -15.52 -7.63
N ASN A 138 -21.72 -16.14 -8.46
CA ASN A 138 -20.48 -16.79 -8.03
C ASN A 138 -19.31 -15.82 -7.76
N ARG A 139 -19.41 -14.54 -8.15
CA ARG A 139 -18.37 -13.54 -7.82
C ARG A 139 -18.43 -13.06 -6.37
N LEU A 140 -19.62 -13.06 -5.76
CA LEU A 140 -19.80 -12.63 -4.36
C LEU A 140 -19.17 -13.63 -3.38
N SER A 141 -19.16 -14.94 -3.71
CA SER A 141 -18.50 -16.00 -2.93
C SER A 141 -16.96 -15.95 -2.94
N LYS A 142 -16.35 -14.97 -3.62
CA LYS A 142 -14.89 -14.80 -3.72
C LYS A 142 -14.36 -13.60 -2.94
N ILE A 143 -15.23 -12.80 -2.31
CA ILE A 143 -14.82 -11.64 -1.50
C ILE A 143 -14.26 -12.14 -0.16
N LYS A 144 -13.00 -11.81 0.13
CA LYS A 144 -12.33 -12.08 1.40
C LYS A 144 -11.62 -10.82 1.86
N LEU A 145 -11.38 -10.69 3.17
CA LEU A 145 -10.54 -9.61 3.68
C LEU A 145 -9.18 -9.67 2.97
N GLY A 146 -8.74 -8.55 2.40
CA GLY A 146 -7.47 -8.46 1.67
C GLY A 146 -7.47 -9.07 0.26
N SER A 147 -8.60 -9.54 -0.27
CA SER A 147 -8.67 -10.11 -1.62
C SER A 147 -10.01 -9.88 -2.29
N ASN A 148 -9.97 -9.24 -3.47
CA ASN A 148 -11.15 -8.94 -4.27
C ASN A 148 -12.20 -8.19 -3.45
N MET A 149 -11.78 -7.12 -2.78
CA MET A 149 -12.59 -6.37 -1.82
C MET A 149 -13.12 -5.07 -2.44
N PRO A 150 -14.39 -5.01 -2.89
CA PRO A 150 -14.95 -3.80 -3.49
C PRO A 150 -15.20 -2.75 -2.40
N THR A 151 -14.74 -1.52 -2.64
CA THR A 151 -14.79 -0.44 -1.66
C THR A 151 -14.64 0.92 -2.36
N LYS A 152 -14.69 2.02 -1.60
CA LYS A 152 -14.36 3.35 -2.14
C LYS A 152 -12.95 3.78 -1.71
N ALA A 153 -12.26 4.50 -2.59
CA ALA A 153 -11.06 5.25 -2.27
C ALA A 153 -11.38 6.74 -2.34
N GLU A 154 -11.17 7.46 -1.25
CA GLU A 154 -11.35 8.91 -1.18
C GLU A 154 -10.02 9.59 -1.44
N LEU A 155 -9.99 10.51 -2.40
CA LEU A 155 -8.79 11.30 -2.70
C LEU A 155 -8.43 12.19 -1.51
N THR A 156 -7.13 12.34 -1.28
CA THR A 156 -6.58 13.23 -0.26
C THR A 156 -5.57 14.19 -0.86
N ILE A 157 -5.46 15.37 -0.25
CA ILE A 157 -4.47 16.38 -0.62
C ILE A 157 -3.69 16.78 0.63
N ARG A 158 -2.36 16.78 0.52
CA ARG A 158 -1.48 17.26 1.59
C ARG A 158 -1.34 18.78 1.49
N LYS A 159 -1.43 19.49 2.62
CA LYS A 159 -1.07 20.90 2.69
C LYS A 159 0.45 21.02 2.72
N SER A 160 1.03 21.84 1.86
CA SER A 160 2.47 21.98 1.67
C SER A 160 3.23 22.56 2.89
N ASP A 161 2.52 23.17 3.85
CA ASP A 161 3.15 24.16 4.74
C ASP A 161 3.21 23.79 6.23
N CYS A 162 2.65 22.66 6.68
CA CYS A 162 2.64 22.32 8.12
C CYS A 162 2.75 20.81 8.37
N GLU A 163 3.91 20.39 8.90
CA GLU A 163 4.26 19.04 9.38
C GLU A 163 4.18 17.92 8.31
N PRO A 164 5.10 16.94 8.31
CA PRO A 164 5.02 15.80 7.41
C PRO A 164 3.84 14.90 7.79
N GLN A 165 2.65 15.21 7.27
CA GLN A 165 1.47 14.36 7.39
C GLN A 165 1.60 13.16 6.44
N LEU A 166 1.63 11.95 7.02
CA LEU A 166 1.68 10.72 6.23
C LEU A 166 0.44 10.54 5.33
N ILE A 167 -0.72 11.07 5.76
CA ILE A 167 -1.98 11.03 5.01
C ILE A 167 -2.55 12.44 4.95
N GLY A 168 -2.96 12.88 3.76
CA GLY A 168 -3.54 14.20 3.54
C GLY A 168 -4.98 14.32 4.01
N GLU A 169 -5.54 15.51 3.84
CA GLU A 169 -6.93 15.80 4.15
C GLU A 169 -7.86 15.25 3.05
N PRO A 170 -9.01 14.65 3.40
CA PRO A 170 -9.98 14.15 2.42
C PRO A 170 -10.57 15.28 1.58
N THR A 171 -10.70 15.06 0.27
CA THR A 171 -11.31 16.03 -0.66
C THR A 171 -12.82 15.83 -0.84
N GLY A 172 -13.37 14.69 -0.40
CA GLY A 172 -14.72 14.24 -0.70
C GLY A 172 -14.89 13.56 -2.07
N GLU A 173 -13.84 13.54 -2.92
CA GLU A 173 -13.88 12.85 -4.20
C GLU A 173 -13.65 11.34 -4.01
N LEU A 174 -14.63 10.54 -4.42
CA LEU A 174 -14.68 9.10 -4.19
C LEU A 174 -14.58 8.32 -5.50
N TYR A 175 -13.75 7.27 -5.47
CA TYR A 175 -13.56 6.33 -6.56
C TYR A 175 -13.97 4.92 -6.16
N ASP A 176 -14.77 4.26 -6.99
CA ASP A 176 -15.07 2.84 -6.81
C ASP A 176 -13.85 1.98 -7.18
N VAL A 177 -13.35 1.22 -6.21
CA VAL A 177 -12.14 0.40 -6.35
C VAL A 177 -12.37 -1.03 -5.86
N ILE A 178 -11.46 -1.92 -6.25
CA ILE A 178 -11.29 -3.26 -5.67
C ILE A 178 -9.89 -3.31 -5.07
N LEU A 179 -9.80 -3.69 -3.79
CA LEU A 179 -8.54 -3.80 -3.06
C LEU A 179 -8.06 -5.25 -2.93
N TYR A 180 -6.73 -5.36 -2.95
CA TYR A 180 -5.95 -6.55 -2.62
C TYR A 180 -4.87 -6.11 -1.64
N PHE A 181 -4.76 -6.72 -0.47
CA PHE A 181 -3.73 -6.32 0.49
C PHE A 181 -3.35 -7.43 1.45
N GLY A 182 -2.13 -7.33 1.98
CA GLY A 182 -1.58 -8.29 2.93
C GLY A 182 -0.23 -7.82 3.46
N ILE A 183 0.14 -8.32 4.64
CA ILE A 183 1.45 -8.02 5.24
C ILE A 183 2.53 -8.86 4.55
N ILE A 184 3.63 -8.23 4.16
CA ILE A 184 4.78 -8.83 3.47
C ILE A 184 6.08 -8.56 4.24
N ASP A 185 7.19 -9.16 3.78
CA ASP A 185 8.54 -8.99 4.33
C ASP A 185 8.68 -9.38 5.82
N ILE A 186 7.96 -10.43 6.23
CA ILE A 186 7.88 -10.91 7.62
C ILE A 186 9.04 -11.81 8.08
N LEU A 187 10.09 -12.00 7.27
CA LEU A 187 11.20 -12.91 7.62
C LEU A 187 12.43 -12.16 8.17
N GLN A 188 12.26 -10.89 8.53
CA GLN A 188 13.34 -10.06 9.07
C GLN A 188 13.26 -10.01 10.60
N ASP A 189 14.01 -10.90 11.25
CA ASP A 189 14.15 -10.89 12.71
C ASP A 189 14.95 -9.68 13.18
N TYR A 190 14.49 -9.03 14.25
CA TYR A 190 15.25 -7.96 14.91
C TYR A 190 16.41 -8.57 15.71
N ASP A 191 17.59 -8.66 15.09
CA ASP A 191 18.78 -9.12 15.79
C ASP A 191 19.33 -8.04 16.76
N ILE A 192 19.73 -8.48 17.95
CA ILE A 192 20.15 -7.69 19.13
C ILE A 192 21.33 -6.75 18.80
N SER A 193 22.04 -7.02 17.71
CA SER A 193 23.08 -6.16 17.12
C SER A 193 22.60 -4.74 16.81
N LYS A 194 21.28 -4.49 16.72
CA LYS A 194 20.69 -3.17 16.53
C LYS A 194 20.36 -2.40 17.81
N LYS A 195 20.35 -3.02 19.01
CA LYS A 195 20.16 -2.28 20.28
C LYS A 195 21.23 -1.20 20.51
N LEU A 196 22.45 -1.45 20.03
CA LEU A 196 23.55 -0.50 20.10
C LEU A 196 23.41 0.64 19.09
N GLU A 197 22.85 0.36 17.91
CA GLU A 197 22.55 1.37 16.89
C GLU A 197 21.32 2.23 17.25
N HIS A 198 20.34 1.63 17.93
CA HIS A 198 19.11 2.28 18.41
C HIS A 198 19.41 3.40 19.40
N ALA A 199 20.28 3.14 20.38
CA ALA A 199 20.71 4.13 21.36
C ALA A 199 21.46 5.31 20.72
N TYR A 200 22.13 5.08 19.59
CA TYR A 200 22.88 6.12 18.86
C TYR A 200 21.96 6.96 17.96
N LYS A 201 21.02 6.34 17.25
CA LYS A 201 20.10 7.04 16.31
C LYS A 201 18.94 7.76 17.01
N SER A 202 18.46 7.25 18.15
CA SER A 202 17.43 7.91 18.95
C SER A 202 17.89 9.24 19.58
N PHE A 203 19.20 9.51 19.61
CA PHE A 203 19.75 10.76 20.10
C PHE A 203 19.69 11.90 19.06
N GLN A 204 19.48 11.57 17.77
CA GLN A 204 19.64 12.52 16.68
C GLN A 204 18.36 12.71 15.82
N TYR A 205 17.38 11.80 15.90
CA TYR A 205 16.14 11.84 15.10
C TYR A 205 14.92 11.32 15.88
N ASP A 206 13.72 11.82 15.54
CA ASP A 206 12.44 11.37 16.12
C ASP A 206 12.19 9.88 15.77
N PRO A 207 12.01 8.99 16.76
CA PRO A 207 11.75 7.56 16.55
C PRO A 207 10.59 7.27 15.59
N THR A 208 9.59 8.15 15.51
CA THR A 208 8.43 7.95 14.64
C THR A 208 8.76 8.03 13.14
N SER A 209 9.83 8.75 12.78
CA SER A 209 10.23 9.00 11.40
C SER A 209 11.02 7.85 10.74
N ILE A 210 11.66 6.99 11.54
CA ILE A 210 12.63 5.97 11.07
C ILE A 210 12.00 4.58 11.10
N SER A 211 12.09 3.81 10.01
CA SER A 211 11.50 2.46 9.93
C SER A 211 12.02 1.49 11.00
N ALA A 212 13.32 1.51 11.30
CA ALA A 212 13.94 0.60 12.25
C ALA A 212 13.75 1.06 13.71
N VAL A 213 12.70 0.56 14.38
CA VAL A 213 12.36 0.84 15.77
C VAL A 213 12.14 -0.45 16.56
N ASP A 214 12.16 -0.37 17.89
CA ASP A 214 11.74 -1.48 18.76
C ASP A 214 10.42 -2.12 18.24
N PRO A 215 10.29 -3.46 18.17
CA PRO A 215 9.14 -4.12 17.53
C PRO A 215 7.78 -3.65 18.03
N LYS A 216 7.66 -3.32 19.32
CA LYS A 216 6.42 -2.78 19.90
C LYS A 216 6.11 -1.37 19.42
N GLN A 217 7.13 -0.53 19.29
CA GLN A 217 6.99 0.80 18.69
C GLN A 217 6.67 0.70 17.19
N TYR A 218 7.30 -0.24 16.48
CA TYR A 218 7.03 -0.51 15.07
C TYR A 218 5.57 -0.89 14.86
N SER A 219 5.11 -1.91 15.58
CA SER A 219 3.75 -2.43 15.56
C SER A 219 2.72 -1.33 15.80
N ARG A 220 2.90 -0.52 16.86
CA ARG A 220 2.00 0.60 17.15
C ARG A 220 1.93 1.61 16.00
N ARG A 221 3.08 2.07 15.52
CA ARG A 221 3.15 3.06 14.42
C ARG A 221 2.51 2.53 13.14
N PHE A 222 2.81 1.28 12.80
CA PHE A 222 2.24 0.61 11.64
C PHE A 222 0.71 0.57 11.73
N LYS A 223 0.16 0.12 12.87
CA LYS A 223 -1.28 0.08 13.12
C LYS A 223 -1.91 1.48 13.04
N ASP A 224 -1.33 2.46 13.70
CA ASP A 224 -1.82 3.84 13.70
C ASP A 224 -1.88 4.43 12.29
N PHE A 225 -0.88 4.17 11.45
CA PHE A 225 -0.87 4.61 10.06
C PHE A 225 -1.92 3.86 9.23
N VAL A 226 -1.97 2.53 9.36
CA VAL A 226 -2.90 1.68 8.62
C VAL A 226 -4.36 2.04 8.95
N TYR A 227 -4.70 2.34 10.21
CA TYR A 227 -6.03 2.79 10.61
C TYR A 227 -6.37 4.22 10.20
N LYS A 228 -5.38 5.04 9.84
CA LYS A 228 -5.62 6.33 9.17
C LYS A 228 -5.86 6.14 7.68
N ALA A 229 -5.14 5.20 7.04
CA ALA A 229 -5.25 4.92 5.60
C ALA A 229 -6.52 4.15 5.23
N PHE A 230 -7.01 3.31 6.14
CA PHE A 230 -8.24 2.54 5.99
C PHE A 230 -9.22 3.01 7.06
N GLN A 231 -10.37 3.55 6.67
CA GLN A 231 -11.37 4.10 7.59
C GLN A 231 -12.76 3.52 7.28
N GLU A 232 -13.65 3.51 8.27
CA GLU A 232 -15.05 3.15 8.05
C GLU A 232 -15.71 4.14 7.06
N ASP A 233 -16.47 3.60 6.09
CA ASP A 233 -17.37 4.36 5.22
C ASP A 233 -18.53 4.88 6.07
N LYS A 234 -18.46 6.16 6.43
CA LYS A 234 -19.54 6.86 7.12
C LYS A 234 -20.59 7.22 6.08
N VAL A 235 -21.41 6.25 5.71
CA VAL A 235 -22.63 6.54 4.97
C VAL A 235 -23.55 7.28 5.94
N ASP A 236 -23.75 8.58 5.72
CA ASP A 236 -24.81 9.33 6.39
C ASP A 236 -26.15 8.64 6.07
N ILE A 237 -26.76 8.03 7.09
CA ILE A 237 -28.12 7.47 7.03
C ILE A 237 -29.11 8.60 7.28
#